data_AF-A0A2U8WGF0-F1
#
_entry.id   AF-A0A2U8WGF0-F1
#
_cell.length_a   1.000
_cell.length_b   1.000
_cell.length_c   1.000
_cell.angle_alpha   90.00
_cell.angle_beta   90.00
_cell.angle_gamma   90.00
#
_symmetry.space_group_name_H-M   'P 1'
#
loop_
_entity.id
_entity.type
_entity.pdbx_description
1 polymer ?
#
loop_
_entity_poly.entity_id
_entity_poly.type
_entity_poly.pdbx_seq_one_letter_code
_entity_poly.pdbx_strand_id
1 'polypeptide(L)'
;MPAFEHEATLDRALASPGLRGAAPETAARLALTAYARHVFTDYDDLLDEGYDRDSARHFVLDDLNETLRAWGAAPITEEAAEDGENRP
;
A
#
# COMPACT_ATOMS: atom_id res chain seq x y z
N MET A 1 -8.65 -5.94 -16.13
CA MET A 1 -7.61 -5.06 -16.71
C MET A 1 -7.02 -5.71 -17.95
N PRO A 2 -6.77 -4.98 -19.04
CA PRO A 2 -6.17 -5.53 -20.27
C PRO A 2 -4.71 -5.96 -20.04
N ALA A 3 -4.28 -7.03 -20.70
CA ALA A 3 -3.00 -7.71 -20.43
C ALA A 3 -1.72 -6.87 -20.67
N PHE A 4 -1.80 -5.77 -21.43
CA PHE A 4 -0.63 -4.95 -21.76
C PHE A 4 -0.22 -3.95 -20.66
N GLU A 5 -1.11 -3.63 -19.72
CA GLU A 5 -0.79 -2.76 -18.59
C GLU A 5 -0.07 -3.51 -17.46
N HIS A 6 -0.22 -4.84 -17.44
CA HIS A 6 0.33 -5.71 -16.41
C HIS A 6 1.86 -5.64 -16.36
N GLU A 7 2.50 -5.61 -17.53
CA GLU A 7 3.96 -5.63 -17.65
C GLU A 7 4.57 -4.31 -17.16
N ALA A 8 3.95 -3.17 -17.50
CA ALA A 8 4.41 -1.85 -17.05
C ALA A 8 4.25 -1.65 -15.53
N THR A 9 3.16 -2.16 -14.94
CA THR A 9 2.96 -2.14 -13.48
C THR A 9 3.96 -3.05 -12.76
N LEU A 10 4.23 -4.24 -13.31
CA LEU A 10 5.24 -5.17 -12.78
C LEU A 10 6.64 -4.57 -12.83
N ASP A 11 7.02 -3.94 -13.94
CA ASP A 11 8.35 -3.36 -14.12
C ASP A 11 8.56 -2.17 -13.17
N ARG A 12 7.52 -1.33 -13.00
CA ARG A 12 7.53 -0.23 -12.02
C ARG A 12 7.64 -0.74 -10.58
N ALA A 13 6.95 -1.84 -10.27
CA ALA A 13 7.02 -2.49 -8.97
C ALA A 13 8.42 -3.08 -8.71
N LEU A 14 8.98 -3.83 -9.65
CA LEU A 14 10.33 -4.42 -9.55
C LEU A 14 11.46 -3.38 -9.54
N ALA A 15 11.21 -2.18 -10.07
CA ALA A 15 12.13 -1.04 -9.95
C ALA A 15 12.11 -0.39 -8.56
N SER A 16 11.09 -0.66 -7.72
CA SER A 16 11.03 -0.14 -6.36
C SER A 16 12.00 -0.90 -5.44
N PRO A 17 12.92 -0.22 -4.75
CA PRO A 17 13.89 -0.86 -3.85
C PRO A 17 13.24 -1.70 -2.74
N GLY A 18 12.04 -1.31 -2.27
CA GLY A 18 11.29 -2.04 -1.25
C GLY A 18 10.63 -3.33 -1.74
N LEU A 19 10.46 -3.48 -3.06
CA LEU A 19 9.84 -4.66 -3.68
C LEU A 19 10.87 -5.64 -4.27
N ARG A 20 12.13 -5.20 -4.41
CA ARG A 20 13.29 -6.03 -4.78
C ARG A 20 13.64 -7.02 -3.66
N GLY A 21 12.99 -8.18 -3.67
CA GLY A 21 13.27 -9.29 -2.73
C GLY A 21 12.02 -9.96 -2.14
N ALA A 22 10.87 -9.33 -2.31
CA ALA A 22 9.58 -9.94 -2.00
C ALA A 22 9.22 -10.99 -3.07
N ALA A 23 8.56 -12.10 -2.69
CA ALA A 23 7.90 -12.94 -3.68
C ALA A 23 6.96 -12.03 -4.52
N PRO A 24 6.81 -12.24 -5.84
CA PRO A 24 6.01 -11.36 -6.70
C PRO A 24 4.61 -11.06 -6.16
N GLU A 25 4.01 -12.03 -5.46
CA GLU A 25 2.73 -11.88 -4.76
C GLU A 25 2.79 -10.88 -3.60
N THR A 26 3.83 -10.95 -2.75
CA THR A 26 4.06 -9.99 -1.67
C THR A 26 4.30 -8.59 -2.23
N ALA A 27 5.06 -8.47 -3.31
CA ALA A 27 5.30 -7.18 -3.96
C ALA A 27 4.00 -6.58 -4.52
N ALA A 28 3.18 -7.40 -5.18
CA ALA A 28 1.86 -6.99 -5.68
C ALA A 28 0.92 -6.58 -4.54
N ARG A 29 0.92 -7.31 -3.42
CA ARG A 29 0.14 -6.96 -2.23
C ARG A 29 0.56 -5.62 -1.65
N LEU A 30 1.86 -5.37 -1.49
CA LEU A 30 2.36 -4.08 -0.99
C LEU A 30 1.98 -2.93 -1.92
N ALA A 31 2.10 -3.12 -3.24
CA ALA A 31 1.70 -2.13 -4.23
C ALA A 31 0.19 -1.84 -4.17
N LEU A 32 -0.65 -2.88 -4.07
CA LEU A 32 -2.10 -2.75 -3.93
C LEU A 32 -2.48 -1.97 -2.65
N THR A 33 -1.89 -2.32 -1.51
CA THR A 33 -2.16 -1.64 -0.23
C THR A 33 -1.72 -0.18 -0.28
N ALA A 34 -0.55 0.11 -0.84
CA ALA A 34 -0.08 1.49 -0.99
C ALA A 34 -1.02 2.30 -1.89
N TYR A 35 -1.40 1.76 -3.04
CA TYR A 35 -2.37 2.39 -3.94
C TYR A 35 -3.71 2.65 -3.25
N ALA A 36 -4.24 1.67 -2.53
CA ALA A 36 -5.50 1.81 -1.81
C ALA A 36 -5.44 2.93 -0.76
N ARG A 37 -4.33 2.99 -0.01
CA ARG A 37 -4.10 4.04 1.00
C ARG A 37 -4.10 5.43 0.38
N HIS A 38 -3.34 5.65 -0.68
CA HIS A 38 -3.22 6.98 -1.28
C HIS A 38 -4.49 7.43 -2.00
N VAL A 39 -5.25 6.50 -2.60
CA VAL A 39 -6.36 6.87 -3.52
C VAL A 39 -7.74 6.81 -2.87
N PHE A 40 -7.92 6.00 -1.84
CA PHE A 40 -9.24 5.73 -1.25
C PHE A 40 -9.31 6.13 0.23
N THR A 41 -8.32 6.85 0.74
CA THR A 41 -8.32 7.36 2.12
C THR A 41 -7.71 8.75 2.17
N ASP A 42 -7.92 9.46 3.28
CA ASP A 42 -7.41 10.82 3.52
C ASP A 42 -5.90 10.82 3.90
N TYR A 43 -5.14 9.78 3.53
CA TYR A 43 -3.75 9.61 3.95
C TYR A 43 -2.86 10.78 3.51
N ASP A 44 -2.99 11.22 2.25
CA ASP A 44 -2.19 12.32 1.72
C ASP A 44 -2.60 13.66 2.35
N ASP A 45 -3.89 13.86 2.60
CA ASP A 45 -4.41 15.05 3.28
C ASP A 45 -3.86 15.13 4.72
N LEU A 46 -3.84 14.03 5.46
CA LEU A 46 -3.26 13.97 6.81
C LEU A 46 -1.75 14.30 6.81
N LEU A 47 -1.01 13.85 5.79
CA LEU A 47 0.40 14.21 5.65
C LEU A 47 0.58 15.71 5.36
N ASP A 48 -0.26 16.27 4.50
CA ASP A 48 -0.25 17.70 4.17
C ASP A 48 -0.67 18.58 5.37
N GLU A 49 -1.50 18.05 6.27
CA GLU A 49 -1.86 18.66 7.56
C GLU A 49 -0.73 18.57 8.61
N GLY A 50 0.34 17.82 8.32
CA GLY A 50 1.53 17.71 9.16
C GLY A 50 1.52 16.54 10.15
N TYR A 51 0.61 15.58 9.98
CA TYR A 51 0.68 14.31 10.73
C TYR A 51 1.91 13.51 10.29
N ASP A 52 2.52 12.78 11.24
CA ASP A 52 3.53 11.81 10.90
C ASP A 52 2.91 10.58 10.21
N ARG A 53 3.76 9.78 9.57
CA ARG A 53 3.31 8.63 8.76
C ARG A 53 2.62 7.55 9.57
N ASP A 54 3.05 7.32 10.81
CA ASP A 54 2.49 6.28 11.65
C ASP A 54 1.10 6.69 12.13
N SER A 55 0.98 7.95 12.60
CA SER A 55 -0.32 8.55 12.92
C SER A 55 -1.28 8.51 11.73
N ALA A 56 -0.84 8.96 10.55
CA ALA A 56 -1.67 8.96 9.34
C ALA A 56 -2.09 7.54 8.92
N ARG A 57 -1.20 6.55 9.02
CA ARG A 57 -1.51 5.13 8.74
C ARG A 57 -2.53 4.56 9.72
N HIS A 58 -2.44 4.94 10.99
CA HIS A 58 -3.39 4.52 12.02
C HIS A 58 -4.78 5.08 11.74
N PHE A 59 -4.90 6.38 11.43
CA PHE A 59 -6.19 7.03 11.17
C PHE A 59 -6.93 6.42 9.97
N VAL A 60 -6.22 6.11 8.88
CA VAL A 60 -6.83 5.58 7.65
C VAL A 60 -7.01 4.06 7.64
N LEU A 61 -6.62 3.36 8.70
CA LEU A 61 -6.56 1.89 8.70
C LEU A 61 -7.93 1.24 8.48
N ASP A 62 -8.98 1.81 9.08
CA ASP A 62 -10.34 1.28 8.95
C ASP A 62 -10.89 1.45 7.53
N ASP A 63 -10.76 2.65 6.96
CA ASP A 63 -11.21 2.97 5.59
C ASP A 63 -10.42 2.16 4.53
N LEU A 64 -9.11 1.99 4.76
CA LEU A 64 -8.26 1.14 3.94
C LEU A 64 -8.73 -0.32 4.01
N ASN A 65 -9.02 -0.84 5.19
CA ASN A 65 -9.50 -2.20 5.36
C ASN A 65 -10.91 -2.40 4.81
N GLU A 66 -11.78 -1.39 4.84
CA GLU A 66 -13.07 -1.42 4.16
C GLU A 66 -12.88 -1.55 2.64
N THR A 67 -12.01 -0.71 2.06
CA THR A 67 -11.67 -0.76 0.62
C THR A 67 -11.11 -2.13 0.21
N LEU A 68 -10.16 -2.67 0.97
CA LEU A 68 -9.58 -3.98 0.71
C LEU A 68 -10.62 -5.10 0.78
N ARG A 69 -11.50 -5.09 1.79
CA ARG A 69 -12.60 -6.06 1.92
C ARG A 69 -13.59 -5.96 0.76
N ALA A 70 -13.91 -4.75 0.30
CA ALA A 70 -14.78 -4.53 -0.86
C ALA A 70 -14.22 -5.14 -2.15
N TRP A 71 -12.88 -5.22 -2.28
CA TRP A 71 -12.20 -5.89 -3.38
C TRP A 71 -11.98 -7.40 -3.17
N GLY A 72 -12.38 -7.93 -2.01
CA GLY A 72 -12.14 -9.33 -1.62
C GLY A 72 -10.69 -9.62 -1.21
N ALA A 73 -9.88 -8.59 -0.95
CA ALA A 73 -8.52 -8.72 -0.46
C ALA A 73 -8.49 -8.91 1.06
N ALA A 74 -7.45 -9.59 1.55
CA ALA A 74 -7.25 -9.77 2.99
C ALA A 74 -6.89 -8.43 3.67
N PRO A 75 -7.52 -8.08 4.80
CA PRO A 75 -7.22 -6.85 5.54
C PRO A 75 -5.77 -6.85 6.06
N ILE A 76 -5.31 -5.69 6.52
CA ILE A 76 -4.00 -5.49 7.14
C ILE A 76 -4.16 -5.16 8.63
N THR A 77 -3.17 -5.56 9.41
CA THR A 77 -3.03 -5.20 10.83
C THR A 77 -2.25 -3.90 10.99
N GLU A 78 -2.32 -3.27 12.16
CA GLU A 78 -1.50 -2.10 12.51
C GLU A 78 0.01 -2.40 12.33
N GLU A 79 0.49 -3.54 12.82
CA GLU A 79 1.90 -3.96 12.70
C GLU A 79 2.37 -4.02 11.24
N ALA A 80 1.53 -4.55 10.34
CA ALA A 80 1.87 -4.65 8.92
C ALA A 80 1.82 -3.29 8.19
N ALA A 81 1.19 -2.28 8.78
CA ALA A 81 1.18 -0.92 8.23
C ALA A 81 2.51 -0.19 8.51
N GLU A 82 3.23 -0.57 9.57
CA GLU A 82 4.49 0.04 10.02
C GLU A 82 5.71 -0.50 9.24
N ASP A 83 5.71 -1.79 8.90
CA ASP A 83 6.86 -2.54 8.35
C ASP A 83 7.39 -2.10 6.96
N GLY A 84 6.70 -1.20 6.26
CA GLY A 84 7.06 -0.82 4.89
C GLY A 84 8.31 0.06 4.72
N GLU A 85 8.84 0.64 5.80
CA GLU A 85 9.86 1.71 5.71
C GLU A 85 11.18 1.40 6.44
N ASN A 86 11.25 0.35 7.26
CA ASN A 86 12.45 0.03 8.04
C ASN A 86 13.21 -1.16 7.45
N ARG A 87 14.07 -0.88 6.47
CA ARG A 87 15.19 -1.78 6.12
C ARG A 87 16.48 -0.95 6.10
N PRO A 88 17.52 -1.33 6.88
CA PRO A 88 18.84 -0.70 6.77
C PRO A 88 19.49 -0.94 5.40
#